data_AF-A0A450TG71-F1
#
_entry.id   AF-A0A450TG71-F1
#
_cell.length_a   1.000
_cell.length_b   1.000
_cell.length_c   1.000
_cell.angle_alpha   90.00
_cell.angle_beta   90.00
_cell.angle_gamma   90.00
#
_symmetry.space_group_name_H-M   'P 1'
#
loop_
_entity.id
_entity.type
_entity.pdbx_description
1 polymer ?
#
loop_
_entity_poly.entity_id
_entity_poly.type
_entity_poly.pdbx_seq_one_letter_code
_entity_poly.pdbx_strand_id
1 'polypeptide(L)'
;MCGMSDRGLNPGDIIVFYRTASGGSAWYTSVATTLGVVQSVEINIRDQNHFIALCRKRSVFSDQELVKHWNYSPGNRPFVVNFLYLYSFPTRMNRQALVEGGIIGHEPPRGFEPMTDEQFRRLLEGSHVDRRIIID
;
A
#
# COMPACT_ATOMS: atom_id res chain seq x y z
N MET A 1 5.42 5.25 -5.53
CA MET A 1 4.75 6.57 -5.57
C MET A 1 3.48 6.41 -6.39
N CYS A 2 2.32 6.52 -5.74
CA CYS A 2 1.04 6.55 -6.42
C CYS A 2 0.83 7.96 -7.00
N GLY A 3 0.62 8.05 -8.31
CA GLY A 3 0.26 9.29 -8.99
C GLY A 3 -1.17 9.18 -9.51
N MET A 4 -2.17 9.08 -8.64
CA MET A 4 -3.57 9.31 -9.02
C MET A 4 -4.46 9.50 -7.80
N SER A 5 -5.52 10.26 -8.04
CA SER A 5 -6.34 11.08 -7.14
C SER A 5 -7.11 10.41 -6.00
N ASP A 6 -6.79 9.18 -5.60
CA ASP A 6 -7.52 8.56 -4.48
C ASP A 6 -6.91 8.95 -3.14
N ARG A 7 -7.27 10.16 -2.71
CA ARG A 7 -6.95 10.77 -1.41
C ARG A 7 -7.89 10.27 -0.30
N GLY A 8 -8.56 9.14 -0.50
CA GLY A 8 -9.64 8.63 0.34
C GLY A 8 -9.21 7.80 1.57
N LEU A 9 -7.91 7.70 1.84
CA LEU A 9 -7.41 7.00 3.04
C LEU A 9 -7.71 7.82 4.30
N ASN A 10 -8.32 7.17 5.27
CA ASN A 10 -8.60 7.72 6.58
C ASN A 10 -7.76 7.00 7.65
N PRO A 11 -7.42 7.70 8.76
CA PRO A 11 -6.90 7.03 9.95
C PRO A 11 -7.82 5.89 10.39
N GLY A 12 -7.26 4.70 10.60
CA GLY A 12 -8.01 3.48 10.93
C GLY A 12 -8.20 2.52 9.77
N ASP A 13 -8.01 2.97 8.51
CA ASP A 13 -8.18 2.09 7.36
C ASP A 13 -7.12 0.98 7.32
N ILE A 14 -7.55 -0.22 6.92
CA ILE A 14 -6.66 -1.37 6.69
C ILE A 14 -6.08 -1.27 5.28
N ILE A 15 -4.76 -1.38 5.18
CA ILE A 15 -4.04 -1.38 3.91
C ILE A 15 -3.36 -2.74 3.69
N VAL A 16 -3.48 -3.25 2.46
CA VAL A 16 -2.80 -4.47 2.02
C VAL A 16 -1.64 -4.08 1.11
N PHE A 17 -0.44 -4.55 1.45
CA PHE A 17 0.73 -4.36 0.60
C PHE A 17 0.76 -5.37 -0.53
N TYR A 18 0.72 -4.85 -1.76
CA TYR A 18 0.90 -5.60 -2.99
C TYR A 18 2.26 -5.29 -3.59
N ARG A 19 3.11 -6.32 -3.72
CA ARG A 19 4.44 -6.20 -4.33
C ARG A 19 4.35 -6.58 -5.80
N THR A 20 4.68 -5.64 -6.66
CA THR A 20 4.86 -5.89 -8.10
C THR A 20 6.17 -6.66 -8.36
N ALA A 21 6.08 -7.62 -9.28
CA ALA A 21 7.10 -8.57 -9.77
C ALA A 21 8.59 -8.25 -9.56
N SER A 22 9.36 -9.31 -9.29
CA SER A 22 10.81 -9.37 -9.52
C SER A 22 11.17 -10.64 -10.30
N GLY A 23 11.83 -10.52 -11.46
CA GLY A 23 12.48 -11.64 -12.16
C GLY A 23 11.58 -12.57 -13.00
N GLY A 24 10.38 -12.14 -13.42
CA GLY A 24 9.49 -12.94 -14.27
C GLY A 24 8.14 -12.24 -14.56
N SER A 25 7.19 -12.95 -15.19
CA SER A 25 5.85 -12.39 -15.48
C SER A 25 5.16 -11.96 -14.19
N ALA A 26 4.66 -10.73 -14.17
CA ALA A 26 3.93 -10.16 -13.03
C ALA A 26 2.67 -10.94 -12.65
N TRP A 27 2.14 -11.74 -13.58
CA TRP A 27 1.01 -12.65 -13.36
C TRP A 27 1.28 -13.70 -12.28
N TYR A 28 2.52 -14.19 -12.18
CA TYR A 28 2.88 -15.25 -11.23
C TYR A 28 3.76 -14.76 -10.08
N THR A 29 4.43 -13.62 -10.26
CA THR A 29 5.45 -13.13 -9.31
C THR A 29 5.00 -11.96 -8.45
N SER A 30 3.92 -11.26 -8.84
CA SER A 30 3.37 -10.21 -7.99
C SER A 30 2.48 -10.84 -6.91
N VAL A 31 2.60 -10.34 -5.69
CA VAL A 31 2.01 -10.99 -4.51
C VAL A 31 1.46 -9.98 -3.51
N ALA A 32 0.35 -10.33 -2.85
CA ALA A 32 -0.08 -9.67 -1.62
C ALA A 32 0.71 -10.23 -0.43
N THR A 33 1.27 -9.37 0.43
CA THR A 33 2.25 -9.82 1.44
C THR A 33 1.92 -9.47 2.86
N THR A 34 1.28 -8.33 3.11
CA THR A 34 1.29 -7.72 4.45
C THR A 34 0.06 -6.87 4.68
N LEU A 35 -0.41 -6.85 5.93
CA LEU A 35 -1.41 -5.92 6.44
C LEU A 35 -0.75 -4.79 7.21
N GLY A 36 -1.26 -3.58 7.00
CA GLY A 36 -1.02 -2.45 7.87
C GLY A 36 -2.30 -1.70 8.18
N VAL A 37 -2.23 -0.79 9.14
CA VAL A 37 -3.32 0.15 9.46
C VAL A 37 -2.81 1.57 9.32
N VAL A 38 -3.61 2.43 8.71
CA VAL A 38 -3.29 3.85 8.54
C VAL A 38 -3.38 4.56 9.89
N GLN A 39 -2.29 5.19 10.32
CA GLN A 39 -2.27 6.04 11.52
C GLN A 39 -2.67 7.48 11.20
N SER A 40 -2.10 8.04 10.14
CA SER A 40 -2.40 9.41 9.72
C SER A 40 -2.06 9.62 8.24
N VAL A 41 -2.73 10.60 7.63
CA VAL A 41 -2.52 10.98 6.24
C VAL A 41 -2.28 12.48 6.19
N GLU A 42 -1.08 12.86 5.75
CA GLU A 42 -0.65 14.25 5.64
C GLU A 42 -0.73 14.71 4.18
N ILE A 43 -1.82 15.39 3.83
CA ILE A 43 -2.04 15.93 2.47
C ILE A 43 -1.62 17.40 2.32
N ASN A 44 -1.59 18.17 3.42
CA ASN A 44 -1.35 19.61 3.41
C ASN A 44 0.13 19.94 3.59
N ILE A 45 0.95 19.47 2.66
CA ILE A 45 2.41 19.64 2.74
C ILE A 45 2.81 20.98 2.11
N ARG A 46 3.09 21.96 2.97
CA ARG A 46 3.45 23.34 2.62
C ARG A 46 4.64 23.47 1.68
N ASP A 47 5.72 22.75 1.97
CA ASP A 47 6.99 22.87 1.26
C ASP A 47 7.84 21.61 1.40
N GLN A 48 8.96 21.60 0.69
CA GLN A 48 9.91 20.50 0.67
C GLN A 48 10.50 20.18 2.06
N ASN A 49 10.78 21.20 2.87
CA ASN A 49 11.37 21.00 4.20
C ASN A 49 10.34 20.37 5.14
N HIS A 50 9.07 20.77 5.02
CA HIS A 50 7.96 20.14 5.72
C HIS A 50 7.80 18.68 5.31
N PHE A 51 7.87 18.35 4.02
CA PHE A 51 7.85 16.97 3.52
C PHE A 51 8.97 16.12 4.13
N ILE A 52 10.21 16.62 4.09
CA ILE A 52 11.37 15.92 4.65
C ILE A 52 11.19 15.73 6.16
N ALA A 53 10.73 16.76 6.89
CA ALA A 53 10.53 16.68 8.33
C ALA A 53 9.50 15.60 8.73
N LEU A 54 8.42 15.44 7.95
CA LEU A 54 7.42 14.39 8.15
C LEU A 54 8.02 12.98 7.96
N CYS A 55 8.91 12.81 6.97
CA CYS A 55 9.49 11.51 6.62
C CYS A 55 10.73 11.13 7.44
N ARG A 56 11.53 12.11 7.90
CA ARG A 56 12.92 11.94 8.37
C ARG A 56 13.13 10.89 9.47
N LYS A 57 12.15 10.64 10.35
CA LYS A 57 12.29 9.68 11.46
C LYS A 57 11.72 8.28 11.17
N ARG A 58 10.95 8.13 10.09
CA ARG A 58 10.13 6.93 9.83
C ARG A 58 10.28 6.38 8.41
N SER A 59 11.06 7.05 7.57
CA SER A 59 11.31 6.67 6.19
C SER A 59 12.64 5.92 6.05
N VAL A 60 12.67 4.97 5.11
CA VAL A 60 13.91 4.29 4.67
C VAL A 60 14.70 5.11 3.64
N PHE A 61 14.11 6.20 3.13
CA PHE A 61 14.73 7.09 2.15
C PHE A 61 15.60 8.16 2.82
N SER A 62 16.76 8.43 2.21
CA SER A 62 17.61 9.56 2.56
C SER A 62 16.97 10.90 2.21
N ASP A 63 17.42 11.99 2.84
CA ASP A 63 16.94 13.34 2.54
C ASP A 63 17.05 13.67 1.04
N GLN A 64 18.12 13.23 0.38
CA GLN A 64 18.31 13.43 -1.07
C GLN A 64 17.30 12.67 -1.92
N GLU A 65 16.90 11.46 -1.52
CA GLU A 65 15.85 10.71 -2.21
C GLU A 65 14.48 11.35 -1.99
N LEU A 66 14.21 11.82 -0.77
CA LEU A 66 12.99 12.57 -0.45
C LEU A 66 12.88 13.85 -1.29
N VAL A 67 13.98 14.57 -1.48
CA VAL A 67 14.06 15.73 -2.40
C VAL A 67 13.69 15.32 -3.83
N LYS A 68 14.25 14.21 -4.33
CA LYS A 68 13.94 13.71 -5.68
C LYS A 68 12.46 13.36 -5.82
N HIS A 69 11.87 12.70 -4.83
CA HIS A 69 10.45 12.36 -4.81
C HIS A 69 9.56 13.61 -4.79
N TRP A 70 9.91 14.62 -4.00
CA TRP A 70 9.18 15.89 -3.94
C TRP A 70 9.20 16.67 -5.27
N ASN A 71 10.31 16.60 -5.99
CA ASN A 71 10.51 17.32 -7.26
C ASN A 71 10.13 16.50 -8.50
N TYR A 72 9.81 15.22 -8.35
CA TYR A 72 9.47 14.32 -9.46
C TYR A 72 8.23 14.81 -10.23
N SER A 73 7.22 15.35 -9.54
CA SER A 73 6.05 15.95 -10.17
C SER A 73 5.65 17.24 -9.45
N PRO A 74 6.16 18.40 -9.86
CA PRO A 74 5.85 19.67 -9.19
C PRO A 74 4.36 20.05 -9.22
N GLY A 75 3.63 19.60 -10.25
CA GLY A 75 2.18 19.81 -10.39
C GLY A 75 1.31 18.78 -9.64
N ASN A 76 1.91 17.69 -9.14
CA ASN A 76 1.23 16.68 -8.33
C ASN A 76 2.12 16.31 -7.14
N ARG A 77 2.14 17.20 -6.14
CA ARG A 77 2.97 17.03 -4.94
C ARG A 77 2.56 15.76 -4.18
N PRO A 78 3.52 15.01 -3.64
CA PRO A 78 3.23 13.80 -2.89
C PRO A 78 2.55 14.12 -1.55
N PHE A 79 1.78 13.16 -1.04
CA PHE A 79 1.28 13.13 0.33
C PHE A 79 2.02 12.05 1.14
N VAL A 80 1.94 12.12 2.46
CA VAL A 80 2.59 11.14 3.36
C VAL A 80 1.52 10.34 4.08
N VAL A 81 1.67 9.01 4.08
CA VAL A 81 0.83 8.09 4.85
C VAL A 81 1.69 7.48 5.94
N ASN A 82 1.32 7.71 7.20
CA ASN A 82 1.87 6.99 8.33
C ASN A 82 1.01 5.74 8.56
N PHE A 83 1.63 4.59 8.71
CA PHE A 83 0.94 3.34 8.96
C PHE A 83 1.67 2.51 10.01
N LEU A 84 0.94 1.62 10.68
CA LEU A 84 1.51 0.55 11.48
C LEU A 84 1.54 -0.73 10.67
N TYR A 85 2.67 -1.41 10.75
CA TYR A 85 2.81 -2.76 10.26
C TYR A 85 2.13 -3.72 11.25
N LEU A 86 1.12 -4.46 10.78
CA LEU A 86 0.36 -5.37 11.64
C LEU A 86 0.81 -6.82 11.48
N TYR A 87 0.81 -7.33 10.25
CA TYR A 87 0.97 -8.77 10.04
C TYR A 87 1.49 -9.10 8.65
N SER A 88 2.40 -10.07 8.56
CA SER A 88 2.82 -10.67 7.29
C SER A 88 2.05 -11.95 7.01
N PHE A 89 1.54 -12.07 5.79
CA PHE A 89 0.84 -13.27 5.36
C PHE A 89 1.77 -14.49 5.32
N PRO A 90 1.36 -15.63 5.92
CA PRO A 90 2.16 -16.85 5.92
C PRO A 90 2.21 -17.46 4.51
N THR A 91 1.09 -17.45 3.79
CA THR A 91 1.02 -17.79 2.38
C THR A 91 0.73 -16.53 1.57
N ARG A 92 1.53 -16.29 0.52
CA ARG A 92 1.37 -15.11 -0.33
C ARG A 92 0.58 -15.48 -1.58
N MET A 93 -0.64 -14.98 -1.69
CA MET A 93 -1.41 -15.13 -2.92
C MET A 93 -0.72 -14.38 -4.05
N ASN A 94 -0.45 -15.09 -5.15
CA ASN A 94 0.07 -14.48 -6.37
C ASN A 94 -1.05 -13.77 -7.14
N ARG A 95 -0.67 -12.94 -8.11
CA ARG A 95 -1.62 -12.16 -8.90
C ARG A 95 -2.66 -13.03 -9.62
N GLN A 96 -2.26 -14.18 -10.15
CA GLN A 96 -3.20 -15.14 -10.72
C GLN A 96 -4.32 -15.49 -9.73
N ALA A 97 -3.97 -15.96 -8.53
CA ALA A 97 -4.93 -16.35 -7.51
C ALA A 97 -5.80 -15.16 -7.04
N LEU A 98 -5.22 -13.96 -6.98
CA LEU A 98 -5.96 -12.74 -6.63
C LEU A 98 -7.00 -12.37 -7.71
N VAL A 99 -6.67 -12.51 -8.99
CA VAL A 99 -7.58 -12.21 -10.11
C VAL A 99 -8.65 -13.29 -10.24
N GLU A 100 -8.25 -14.57 -10.23
CA GLU A 100 -9.17 -15.70 -10.34
C GLU A 100 -10.12 -15.79 -9.13
N GLY A 101 -9.67 -15.39 -7.93
CA GLY A 101 -10.50 -15.28 -6.73
C GLY A 101 -11.44 -14.06 -6.71
N GLY A 102 -11.34 -13.16 -7.70
CA GLY A 102 -12.11 -11.92 -7.77
C GLY A 102 -11.72 -10.87 -6.72
N ILE A 103 -10.51 -10.98 -6.15
CA ILE A 103 -10.00 -10.08 -5.11
C ILE A 103 -9.51 -8.77 -5.74
N ILE A 104 -8.83 -8.85 -6.88
CA ILE A 104 -8.37 -7.69 -7.66
C ILE A 104 -8.76 -7.84 -9.13
N GLY A 105 -8.77 -6.71 -9.86
CA GLY A 105 -9.05 -6.70 -11.29
C GLY A 105 -7.91 -7.26 -12.17
N HIS A 106 -8.20 -7.42 -13.47
CA HIS A 106 -7.22 -7.87 -14.46
C HIS A 106 -6.07 -6.88 -14.70
N GLU A 107 -6.21 -5.62 -14.31
CA GLU A 107 -5.14 -4.64 -14.33
C GLU A 107 -4.43 -4.61 -12.96
N PRO A 108 -3.10 -4.44 -12.93
CA PRO A 108 -2.38 -4.35 -11.66
C PRO A 108 -2.76 -3.05 -10.94
N PRO A 109 -2.88 -3.07 -9.60
CA PRO A 109 -3.30 -1.89 -8.87
C PRO A 109 -2.39 -0.69 -9.10
N ARG A 110 -2.96 0.46 -9.45
CA ARG A 110 -2.20 1.70 -9.66
C ARG A 110 -2.30 2.61 -8.45
N GLY A 111 -1.69 2.19 -7.33
CA GLY A 111 -1.71 2.94 -6.08
C GLY A 111 -2.59 2.31 -5.02
N PHE A 112 -3.50 3.12 -4.46
CA PHE A 112 -4.52 2.65 -3.54
C PHE A 112 -5.79 2.35 -4.34
N GLU A 113 -6.30 1.14 -4.21
CA GLU A 113 -7.57 0.72 -4.79
C GLU A 113 -8.46 0.22 -3.65
N PRO A 114 -9.73 0.65 -3.58
CA PRO A 114 -10.65 0.19 -2.56
C PRO A 114 -10.89 -1.32 -2.71
N MET A 115 -10.99 -1.99 -1.58
CA MET A 115 -11.29 -3.41 -1.47
C MET A 115 -12.54 -3.57 -0.62
N THR A 116 -13.49 -4.36 -1.10
CA THR A 116 -14.69 -4.70 -0.33
C THR A 116 -14.37 -5.71 0.77
N ASP A 117 -15.18 -5.75 1.83
CA ASP A 117 -15.01 -6.69 2.95
C ASP A 117 -14.99 -8.14 2.47
N GLU A 118 -15.79 -8.48 1.46
CA GLU A 118 -15.83 -9.81 0.86
C GLU A 118 -14.53 -10.15 0.12
N GLN A 119 -13.96 -9.20 -0.61
CA GLN A 119 -12.65 -9.38 -1.26
C GLN A 119 -11.54 -9.52 -0.21
N PHE A 120 -11.60 -8.72 0.85
CA PHE A 120 -10.66 -8.80 1.96
C PHE A 120 -10.75 -10.15 2.69
N ARG A 121 -11.96 -10.64 2.96
CA ARG A 121 -12.20 -11.94 3.57
C ARG A 121 -11.61 -13.08 2.73
N ARG A 122 -11.81 -13.04 1.40
CA ARG A 122 -11.22 -14.03 0.46
C ARG A 122 -9.70 -13.98 0.44
N LEU A 123 -9.12 -12.79 0.49
CA LEU A 123 -7.67 -12.61 0.58
C LEU A 123 -7.10 -13.28 1.84
N LEU A 124 -7.75 -13.07 2.99
CA LEU A 124 -7.31 -13.67 4.27
C LEU A 124 -7.41 -15.20 4.23
N GLU A 125 -8.50 -15.74 3.67
CA GLU A 125 -8.68 -17.18 3.47
C GLU A 125 -7.59 -17.78 2.59
N GLY A 126 -7.38 -17.21 1.39
CA GLY A 126 -6.37 -17.71 0.45
C GLY A 126 -4.92 -17.50 0.90
N SER A 127 -4.70 -16.59 1.86
CA SER A 127 -3.39 -16.34 2.47
C SER A 127 -3.15 -17.17 3.75
N HIS A 128 -4.10 -18.01 4.14
CA HIS A 128 -4.08 -18.83 5.37
C HIS A 128 -3.83 -18.00 6.65
N VAL A 129 -4.42 -16.81 6.72
CA VAL A 129 -4.33 -15.95 7.91
C VAL A 129 -5.27 -16.48 8.99
N ASP A 130 -4.76 -16.63 10.22
CA ASP A 130 -5.63 -16.92 11.35
C ASP A 130 -6.52 -15.70 11.64
N ARG A 131 -7.84 -15.88 11.48
CA ARG A 131 -8.83 -14.82 11.71
C ARG A 131 -8.80 -14.28 13.14
N ARG A 132 -8.26 -15.01 14.11
CA ARG A 132 -8.11 -14.54 15.49
C ARG A 132 -7.17 -13.34 15.61
N ILE A 133 -6.35 -13.09 14.60
CA ILE A 133 -5.40 -11.97 14.55
C ILE A 133 -6.12 -10.66 14.18
N ILE A 134 -7.29 -10.74 13.54
CA ILE A 134 -8.05 -9.57 13.09
C ILE A 134 -9.36 -9.55 13.88
N ILE A 135 -9.42 -8.65 14.87
CA ILE A 135 -10.61 -8.43 15.70
C ILE A 135 -11.42 -7.34 15.00
N ASP A 136 -12.61 -7.70 14.52
CA ASP A 136 -13.66 -6.80 14.02
C ASP A 136 -14.39 -6.14 15.19
#